data_AF-A0A948PMA0-F1
#
_entry.id   AF-A0A948PMA0-F1
#
_cell.length_a   1.000
_cell.length_b   1.000
_cell.length_c   1.000
_cell.angle_alpha   90.00
_cell.angle_beta   90.00
_cell.angle_gamma   90.00
#
_symmetry.space_group_name_H-M   'P 1'
#
loop_
_entity.id
_entity.type
_entity.pdbx_description
1 polymer ?
#
loop_
_entity_poly.entity_id
_entity_poly.type
_entity_poly.pdbx_seq_one_letter_code
_entity_poly.pdbx_strand_id
1 'polypeptide(L)'
;GKKRRSILAVSAFAANDPLSTRMALERLRVKTEGYNQRIGLLNLRADRGDRTRQWLNALSEERFLDIREFVLLGEPVRPVRKKLQAAGYSVPCVFGPGVPPDVLMNNLFDRFGGGFVLLGMGNMAGAASRLVRYWEKTGERA
;
A
#
# COMPACT_ATOMS: atom_id res chain seq x y z
N GLY A 1 -22.53 -8.41 1.98
CA GLY A 1 -22.08 -8.54 3.38
C GLY A 1 -21.16 -7.38 3.76
N LYS A 2 -21.01 -7.12 5.08
CA LYS A 2 -20.23 -6.00 5.68
C LYS A 2 -18.86 -5.78 4.99
N LYS A 3 -18.14 -6.85 4.65
CA LYS A 3 -16.84 -6.81 3.95
C LYS A 3 -16.86 -6.10 2.59
N ARG A 4 -17.94 -6.20 1.79
CA ARG A 4 -18.01 -5.60 0.44
C ARG A 4 -18.07 -4.06 0.44
N ARG A 5 -18.27 -3.43 1.59
CA ARG A 5 -18.29 -1.97 1.74
C ARG A 5 -17.17 -1.45 2.64
N SER A 6 -16.21 -2.28 3.03
CA SER A 6 -15.13 -1.91 3.94
C SER A 6 -13.77 -2.04 3.29
N ILE A 7 -12.79 -1.29 3.80
CA ILE A 7 -11.38 -1.42 3.44
C ILE A 7 -10.67 -2.07 4.62
N LEU A 8 -9.96 -3.18 4.38
CA LEU A 8 -9.04 -3.72 5.38
C LEU A 8 -7.67 -3.10 5.19
N ALA A 9 -7.32 -2.14 6.04
CA ALA A 9 -5.99 -1.55 6.06
C ALA A 9 -5.02 -2.44 6.84
N VAL A 10 -3.90 -2.81 6.21
CA VAL A 10 -2.81 -3.57 6.82
C VAL A 10 -1.56 -2.73 6.76
N SER A 11 -1.02 -2.39 7.93
CA SER A 11 0.25 -1.68 8.03
C SER A 11 1.42 -2.67 8.01
N ALA A 12 2.06 -2.82 6.85
CA ALA A 12 3.35 -3.49 6.72
C ALA A 12 4.52 -2.51 6.64
N PHE A 13 4.31 -1.21 6.90
CA PHE A 13 5.36 -0.20 6.95
C PHE A 13 6.43 -0.49 8.03
N ALA A 14 6.05 -1.24 9.07
CA ALA A 14 6.97 -1.68 10.14
C ALA A 14 7.88 -2.84 9.70
N ALA A 15 7.51 -3.58 8.66
CA ALA A 15 8.39 -4.55 8.03
C ALA A 15 9.40 -3.74 7.20
N ASN A 16 10.58 -3.52 7.79
CA ASN A 16 11.61 -2.63 7.26
C ASN A 16 12.14 -3.02 5.86
N ASP A 17 11.82 -4.22 5.38
CA ASP A 17 12.26 -4.77 4.10
C ASP A 17 11.16 -5.60 3.40
N PRO A 18 11.30 -5.84 2.08
CA PRO A 18 10.31 -6.57 1.30
C PRO A 18 10.09 -8.02 1.76
N LEU A 19 11.13 -8.74 2.21
CA LEU A 19 11.03 -10.14 2.59
C LEU A 19 10.20 -10.29 3.88
N SER A 20 10.47 -9.48 4.88
CA SER A 20 9.68 -9.43 6.12
C SER A 20 8.22 -9.07 5.85
N THR A 21 7.99 -8.18 4.88
CA THR A 21 6.63 -7.80 4.45
C THR A 21 5.91 -8.98 3.81
N ARG A 22 6.56 -9.71 2.91
CA ARG A 22 6.00 -10.92 2.30
C ARG A 22 5.58 -11.94 3.36
N MET A 23 6.45 -12.23 4.32
CA MET A 23 6.16 -13.17 5.40
C MET A 23 4.98 -12.73 6.28
N ALA A 24 4.92 -11.44 6.62
CA ALA A 24 3.79 -10.88 7.38
C ALA A 24 2.48 -11.03 6.62
N LEU A 25 2.51 -10.80 5.32
CA LEU A 25 1.33 -10.84 4.49
C LEU A 25 0.85 -12.27 4.18
N GLU A 26 1.74 -13.25 4.02
CA GLU A 26 1.35 -14.68 3.91
C GLU A 26 0.57 -15.14 5.14
N ARG A 27 0.98 -14.70 6.34
CA ARG A 27 0.25 -14.99 7.59
C ARG A 27 -1.14 -14.36 7.64
N LEU A 28 -1.34 -13.27 6.90
CA LEU A 28 -2.62 -12.57 6.82
C LEU A 28 -3.54 -13.12 5.72
N ARG A 29 -3.05 -14.05 4.88
CA ARG A 29 -3.80 -14.58 3.73
C ARG A 29 -5.18 -15.10 4.13
N VAL A 30 -5.27 -15.90 5.20
CA VAL A 30 -6.53 -16.43 5.75
C VAL A 30 -7.46 -15.31 6.25
N LYS A 31 -6.92 -14.28 6.92
CA LYS A 31 -7.72 -13.13 7.39
C LYS A 31 -8.26 -12.27 6.25
N THR A 32 -7.59 -12.30 5.10
CA THR A 32 -8.01 -11.59 3.89
C THR A 32 -9.00 -12.39 3.03
N GLU A 33 -9.36 -13.61 3.42
CA GLU A 33 -10.38 -14.39 2.71
C GLU A 33 -11.75 -13.68 2.76
N GLY A 34 -12.31 -13.44 1.58
CA GLY A 34 -13.56 -12.71 1.39
C GLY A 34 -13.41 -11.22 1.00
N TYR A 35 -12.19 -10.72 0.84
CA TYR A 35 -11.93 -9.47 0.12
C TYR A 35 -11.72 -9.76 -1.37
N ASN A 36 -12.20 -8.86 -2.24
CA ASN A 36 -12.24 -9.06 -3.68
C ASN A 36 -10.89 -8.80 -4.37
N GLN A 37 -10.05 -7.95 -3.76
CA GLN A 37 -8.80 -7.49 -4.35
C GLN A 37 -7.81 -7.03 -3.27
N ARG A 38 -6.52 -7.00 -3.64
CA ARG A 38 -5.41 -6.49 -2.81
C ARG A 38 -4.71 -5.37 -3.55
N ILE A 39 -4.53 -4.25 -2.86
CA ILE A 39 -3.95 -3.03 -3.40
C ILE A 39 -2.71 -2.69 -2.58
N GLY A 40 -1.57 -2.52 -3.25
CA GLY A 40 -0.35 -2.07 -2.60
C GLY A 40 -0.35 -0.55 -2.43
N LEU A 41 0.04 -0.05 -1.26
CA LEU A 41 0.30 1.37 -1.03
C LEU A 41 1.78 1.54 -0.72
N LEU A 42 2.54 2.09 -1.66
CA LEU A 42 3.99 2.27 -1.52
C LEU A 42 4.32 3.71 -1.12
N ASN A 43 4.80 3.90 0.11
CA ASN A 43 5.23 5.21 0.60
C ASN A 43 6.71 5.48 0.28
N LEU A 44 6.93 6.55 -0.47
CA LEU A 44 8.20 7.01 -1.03
C LEU A 44 8.75 8.19 -0.24
N ARG A 45 10.08 8.30 -0.22
CA ARG A 45 10.82 9.41 0.39
C ARG A 45 11.97 9.82 -0.51
N ALA A 46 12.07 11.13 -0.76
CA ALA A 46 13.10 11.70 -1.62
C ALA A 46 14.51 11.47 -1.07
N ASP A 47 14.66 11.51 0.26
CA ASP A 47 15.93 11.32 0.96
C ASP A 47 16.30 9.84 1.19
N ARG A 48 15.45 8.88 0.77
CA ARG A 48 15.63 7.43 0.99
C ARG A 48 15.45 6.63 -0.30
N GLY A 49 16.18 7.02 -1.34
CA GLY A 49 16.15 6.38 -2.66
C GLY A 49 16.70 4.95 -2.69
N ASP A 50 17.60 4.60 -1.76
CA ASP A 50 18.10 3.24 -1.54
C ASP A 50 16.97 2.26 -1.19
N ARG A 51 16.11 2.64 -0.23
CA ARG A 51 14.98 1.81 0.20
C ARG A 51 13.96 1.65 -0.91
N THR A 52 13.69 2.72 -1.65
CA THR A 52 12.80 2.69 -2.82
C THR A 52 13.30 1.70 -3.87
N ARG A 53 14.62 1.66 -4.14
CA ARG A 53 15.20 0.70 -5.08
C ARG A 53 15.04 -0.76 -4.61
N GLN A 54 15.25 -1.03 -3.33
CA GLN A 54 15.05 -2.38 -2.77
C GLN A 54 13.61 -2.87 -2.98
N TRP A 55 12.62 -2.02 -2.70
CA TRP A 55 11.21 -2.33 -2.95
C TRP A 55 10.93 -2.58 -4.43
N LEU A 56 11.46 -1.74 -5.31
CA LEU A 56 11.27 -1.90 -6.74
C LEU A 56 11.89 -3.17 -7.31
N ASN A 57 13.04 -3.61 -6.79
CA ASN A 57 13.68 -4.87 -7.21
C ASN A 57 12.85 -6.07 -6.75
N ALA A 58 12.43 -6.08 -5.49
CA ALA A 58 11.59 -7.15 -4.95
C ALA A 58 10.25 -7.28 -5.71
N LEU A 59 9.62 -6.15 -6.06
CA LEU A 59 8.36 -6.15 -6.81
C LEU A 59 8.54 -6.58 -8.28
N SER A 60 9.71 -6.38 -8.88
CA SER A 60 9.99 -6.84 -10.26
C SER A 60 10.36 -8.31 -10.34
N GLU A 61 10.98 -8.86 -9.29
CA GLU A 61 11.49 -10.24 -9.27
C GLU A 61 10.46 -11.23 -8.70
N GLU A 62 9.57 -10.76 -7.82
CA GLU A 62 8.58 -11.60 -7.15
C GLU A 62 7.17 -10.99 -7.28
N ARG A 63 6.20 -11.77 -7.77
CA ARG A 63 4.79 -11.35 -7.71
C ARG A 63 4.30 -11.43 -6.27
N PHE A 64 4.20 -10.29 -5.59
CA PHE A 64 3.61 -10.20 -4.27
C PHE A 64 2.11 -10.50 -4.32
N LEU A 65 1.67 -11.63 -3.75
CA LEU A 65 0.32 -11.89 -3.21
C LEU A 65 -0.86 -11.43 -4.08
N ASP A 66 -0.80 -11.69 -5.38
CA ASP A 66 -1.82 -11.29 -6.35
C ASP A 66 -2.10 -9.77 -6.42
N ILE A 67 -1.20 -8.93 -5.89
CA ILE A 67 -1.30 -7.48 -6.04
C ILE A 67 -1.09 -7.14 -7.51
N ARG A 68 -2.07 -6.48 -8.13
CA ARG A 68 -1.97 -5.99 -9.51
C ARG A 68 -1.89 -4.48 -9.60
N GLU A 69 -2.27 -3.80 -8.53
CA GLU A 69 -2.43 -2.34 -8.51
C GLU A 69 -1.67 -1.75 -7.33
N PHE A 70 -0.91 -0.68 -7.62
CA PHE A 70 -0.16 0.08 -6.65
C PHE A 70 -0.61 1.53 -6.59
N VAL A 71 -0.83 2.02 -5.39
CA VAL A 71 -0.98 3.43 -5.06
C VAL A 71 0.37 3.95 -4.60
N LEU A 72 0.79 5.10 -5.14
CA LEU A 72 2.02 5.76 -4.70
C LEU A 72 1.69 6.91 -3.76
N LEU A 73 2.47 7.02 -2.68
CA LEU A 73 2.38 8.09 -1.69
C LEU A 73 3.76 8.71 -1.51
N GLY A 74 3.86 10.04 -1.55
CA GLY A 74 5.14 10.74 -1.39
C GLY A 74 5.92 10.86 -2.71
N GLU A 75 7.24 11.00 -2.62
CA GLU A 75 8.11 11.33 -3.76
C GLU A 75 9.45 10.57 -3.68
N PRO A 76 10.14 10.32 -4.82
CA PRO A 76 9.80 10.70 -6.19
C PRO A 76 8.88 9.67 -6.90
N VAL A 77 7.79 10.12 -7.51
CA VAL A 77 6.78 9.23 -8.11
C VAL A 77 7.17 8.74 -9.51
N ARG A 78 7.63 9.64 -10.38
CA ARG A 78 7.82 9.35 -11.82
C ARG A 78 8.68 8.11 -12.11
N PRO A 79 9.91 7.98 -11.56
CA PRO A 79 10.75 6.81 -11.84
C PRO A 79 10.15 5.52 -11.26
N VAL A 80 9.52 5.60 -10.09
CA VAL A 80 8.89 4.46 -9.41
C VAL A 80 7.71 3.95 -10.24
N ARG A 81 6.81 4.85 -10.67
CA ARG A 81 5.67 4.51 -11.52
C ARG A 81 6.12 3.83 -12.81
N LYS A 82 7.12 4.37 -13.50
CA LYS A 82 7.64 3.76 -14.74
C LYS A 82 8.12 2.32 -14.50
N LYS A 83 8.87 2.08 -13.41
CA LYS A 83 9.38 0.75 -13.09
C LYS A 83 8.27 -0.23 -12.72
N LEU A 84 7.27 0.20 -11.96
CA LEU A 84 6.10 -0.64 -11.64
C LEU A 84 5.29 -1.00 -12.89
N GLN A 85 5.07 -0.04 -13.78
CA GLN A 85 4.35 -0.27 -15.04
C GLN A 85 5.13 -1.24 -15.96
N ALA A 86 6.46 -1.10 -16.04
CA ALA A 86 7.30 -2.04 -16.78
C ALA A 86 7.27 -3.45 -16.20
N ALA A 87 7.07 -3.60 -14.89
CA ALA A 87 6.87 -4.89 -14.22
C ALA A 87 5.42 -5.43 -14.33
N GLY A 88 4.53 -4.74 -15.07
CA GLY A 88 3.16 -5.20 -15.31
C GLY A 88 2.13 -4.80 -14.26
N TYR A 89 2.46 -3.87 -13.35
CA TYR A 89 1.51 -3.35 -12.37
C TYR A 89 0.76 -2.10 -12.88
N SER A 90 -0.49 -1.93 -12.45
CA SER A 90 -1.22 -0.68 -12.62
C SER A 90 -0.87 0.31 -11.52
N VAL A 91 -0.90 1.62 -11.82
CA VAL A 91 -0.67 2.70 -10.85
C VAL A 91 -1.78 3.74 -10.99
N PRO A 92 -3.00 3.47 -10.49
CA PRO A 92 -4.18 4.30 -10.75
C PRO A 92 -4.21 5.58 -9.92
N CYS A 93 -3.52 5.62 -8.77
CA CYS A 93 -3.54 6.76 -7.86
C CYS A 93 -2.11 7.13 -7.41
N VAL A 94 -1.88 8.43 -7.31
CA VAL A 94 -0.64 9.02 -6.81
C VAL A 94 -1.00 10.16 -5.88
N PHE A 95 -0.42 10.17 -4.68
CA PHE A 95 -0.63 11.22 -3.70
C PHE A 95 0.70 11.84 -3.26
N GLY A 96 0.69 13.16 -3.06
CA GLY A 96 1.84 13.88 -2.52
C GLY A 96 2.07 13.59 -1.03
N PRO A 97 3.26 13.92 -0.49
CA PRO A 97 3.61 13.65 0.90
C PRO A 97 2.77 14.44 1.91
N GLY A 98 2.01 15.45 1.49
CA GLY A 98 1.15 16.28 2.33
C GLY A 98 -0.33 15.88 2.34
N VAL A 99 -0.74 14.84 1.61
CA VAL A 99 -2.16 14.46 1.51
C VAL A 99 -2.75 14.15 2.90
N PRO A 100 -3.94 14.68 3.22
CA PRO A 100 -4.68 14.29 4.42
C PRO A 100 -5.10 12.81 4.36
N PRO A 101 -5.00 12.03 5.46
CA PRO A 101 -5.35 10.61 5.46
C PRO A 101 -6.80 10.29 5.08
N ASP A 102 -7.76 11.11 5.52
CA ASP A 102 -9.18 11.01 5.20
C ASP A 102 -9.43 11.21 3.70
N VAL A 103 -8.80 12.24 3.12
CA VAL A 103 -8.86 12.50 1.67
C VAL A 103 -8.29 11.33 0.88
N LEU A 104 -7.13 10.80 1.29
CA LEU A 104 -6.53 9.62 0.66
C LEU A 104 -7.50 8.42 0.72
N MET A 105 -8.04 8.11 1.89
CA MET A 105 -8.91 6.95 2.07
C MET A 105 -10.22 7.07 1.30
N ASN A 106 -10.83 8.26 1.25
CA ASN A 106 -12.04 8.52 0.47
C ASN A 106 -11.77 8.35 -1.03
N ASN A 107 -10.66 8.90 -1.55
CA ASN A 107 -10.29 8.72 -2.95
C ASN A 107 -10.07 7.23 -3.31
N LEU A 108 -9.47 6.45 -2.41
CA LEU A 108 -9.34 5.01 -2.62
C LEU A 108 -10.69 4.29 -2.59
N PHE A 109 -11.58 4.68 -1.68
CA PHE A 109 -12.92 4.12 -1.63
C PHE A 109 -13.71 4.42 -2.91
N ASP A 110 -13.69 5.66 -3.38
CA ASP A 110 -14.36 6.08 -4.62
C ASP A 110 -13.79 5.36 -5.84
N ARG A 111 -12.47 5.14 -5.87
CA ARG A 111 -11.80 4.45 -6.97
C ARG A 111 -12.11 2.96 -7.02
N PHE A 112 -12.18 2.30 -5.86
CA PHE A 112 -12.18 0.83 -5.78
C PHE A 112 -13.49 0.23 -5.24
N GLY A 113 -14.45 1.05 -4.80
CA GLY A 113 -15.80 0.64 -4.37
C GLY A 113 -15.87 -0.13 -3.03
N GLY A 114 -14.77 -0.22 -2.28
CA GLY A 114 -14.66 -1.03 -1.06
C GLY A 114 -14.43 -2.52 -1.31
N GLY A 115 -14.42 -3.33 -0.24
CA GLY A 115 -14.18 -4.77 -0.35
C GLY A 115 -12.77 -5.15 -0.77
N PHE A 116 -11.79 -4.29 -0.49
CA PHE A 116 -10.38 -4.54 -0.78
C PHE A 116 -9.50 -4.49 0.46
N VAL A 117 -8.33 -5.10 0.33
CA VAL A 117 -7.24 -4.99 1.31
C VAL A 117 -6.24 -3.95 0.83
N LEU A 118 -5.95 -2.96 1.66
CA LEU A 118 -4.92 -1.95 1.42
C LEU A 118 -3.66 -2.30 2.19
N LEU A 119 -2.58 -2.61 1.47
CA LEU A 119 -1.32 -3.07 2.04
C LEU A 119 -0.30 -1.93 2.05
N GLY A 120 -0.08 -1.31 3.21
CA GLY A 120 0.89 -0.22 3.39
C GLY A 120 2.33 -0.73 3.46
N MET A 121 3.20 -0.24 2.57
CA MET A 121 4.59 -0.69 2.38
C MET A 121 5.53 0.49 2.15
N GLY A 122 6.84 0.28 2.31
CA GLY A 122 7.84 1.31 2.08
C GLY A 122 8.19 2.07 3.36
N ASN A 123 8.45 3.36 3.23
CA ASN A 123 8.96 4.16 4.35
C ASN A 123 7.86 4.42 5.39
N MET A 124 8.10 4.19 6.68
CA MET A 124 7.10 4.47 7.73
C MET A 124 6.97 5.97 8.09
N ALA A 125 8.03 6.76 7.89
CA ALA A 125 8.02 8.17 8.29
C ALA A 125 7.10 9.04 7.41
N GLY A 126 6.71 10.20 7.95
CA GLY A 126 5.92 11.20 7.21
C GLY A 126 4.48 10.73 6.98
N ALA A 127 4.07 10.68 5.71
CA ALA A 127 2.70 10.40 5.31
C ALA A 127 2.19 9.02 5.79
N ALA A 128 3.01 7.98 5.71
CA ALA A 128 2.65 6.66 6.24
C ALA A 128 2.34 6.69 7.75
N SER A 129 3.18 7.36 8.56
CA SER A 129 2.94 7.47 10.01
C SER A 129 1.62 8.17 10.34
N ARG A 130 1.24 9.20 9.57
CA ARG A 130 -0.04 9.91 9.75
C ARG A 130 -1.22 9.03 9.34
N LEU A 131 -1.05 8.26 8.25
CA LEU A 131 -2.07 7.34 7.77
C LEU A 131 -2.32 6.20 8.76
N VAL A 132 -1.27 5.61 9.34
CA VAL A 132 -1.41 4.56 10.36
C VAL A 132 -2.10 5.10 11.61
N ARG A 133 -1.71 6.27 12.12
CA ARG A 133 -2.41 6.91 13.25
C ARG A 133 -3.88 7.19 12.95
N TYR A 134 -4.20 7.58 11.72
CA TYR A 134 -5.57 7.74 11.28
C TYR A 134 -6.33 6.41 11.36
N TRP A 135 -5.78 5.33 10.80
CA TRP A 135 -6.40 4.00 10.88
C TRP A 135 -6.62 3.52 12.31
N GLU A 136 -5.66 3.76 13.21
CA GLU A 136 -5.81 3.42 14.63
C GLU A 136 -6.92 4.21 15.34
N LYS A 137 -7.13 5.46 14.93
CA LYS A 137 -8.14 6.35 15.52
C LYS A 137 -9.54 6.08 14.98
N THR A 138 -9.67 5.74 13.70
CA THR A 138 -10.98 5.68 13.01
C THR A 138 -11.41 4.28 12.60
N GLY A 139 -10.48 3.31 12.61
CA GLY A 139 -10.74 1.93 12.21
C GLY A 139 -11.21 1.03 13.36
N GLU A 140 -11.93 -0.02 13.01
CA GLU A 140 -12.19 -1.16 13.91
C GLU A 140 -11.03 -2.17 13.80
N ARG A 141 -10.52 -2.67 14.92
CA ARG A 141 -9.50 -3.74 14.91
C ARG A 141 -10.16 -5.07 14.49
N ALA A 142 -9.53 -5.78 13.56
CA ALA A 142 -9.99 -7.04 12.98
C ALA A 142 -9.19 -8.26 13.45
#